data_AF-A0AAW9EAN8-F1
#
_entry.id   AF-A0AAW9EAN8-F1
#
_cell.length_a   1.000
_cell.length_b   1.000
_cell.length_c   1.000
_cell.angle_alpha   90.00
_cell.angle_beta   90.00
_cell.angle_gamma   90.00
#
_symmetry.space_group_name_H-M   'P 1'
#
loop_
_entity.id
_entity.type
_entity.pdbx_description
1 polymer ?
#
loop_
_entity_poly.entity_id
_entity_poly.type
_entity_poly.pdbx_seq_one_letter_code
_entity_poly.pdbx_strand_id
1 'polypeptide(L)'
;ELFIRYEKEELPDVVNTLISELCRQRLICCADDGILRINPARIRPLQLLAASVRETLQRYGITLSLLNFAPEISRALLERESRILAQRLSVLHGINAPEFFDKAVFSTLVSTLRE
;
A
#
# COMPACT_ATOMS: atom_id res chain seq x y z
N GLU A 1 -7.60 -5.10 10.90
CA GLU A 1 -6.70 -4.73 9.79
C GLU A 1 -6.98 -5.67 8.62
N LEU A 2 -6.96 -5.14 7.38
CA LEU A 2 -7.16 -5.83 6.09
C LEU A 2 -8.18 -6.98 6.05
N PHE A 3 -9.46 -6.63 5.95
CA PHE A 3 -10.40 -7.52 5.28
C PHE A 3 -10.42 -7.12 3.80
N ILE A 4 -10.17 -8.07 2.90
CA ILE A 4 -10.50 -7.88 1.48
C ILE A 4 -12.02 -7.90 1.42
N ARG A 5 -12.62 -6.73 1.64
CA ARG A 5 -14.08 -6.56 1.76
C ARG A 5 -14.79 -6.81 0.44
N TYR A 6 -14.10 -6.58 -0.67
CA TYR A 6 -14.67 -6.56 -2.00
C TYR A 6 -14.21 -7.80 -2.77
N GLU A 7 -15.17 -8.46 -3.40
CA GLU A 7 -14.89 -9.45 -4.42
C GLU A 7 -14.25 -8.80 -5.64
N LYS A 8 -13.55 -9.59 -6.45
CA LYS A 8 -12.81 -9.09 -7.61
C LYS A 8 -13.71 -8.35 -8.60
N GLU A 9 -14.95 -8.82 -8.74
CA GLU A 9 -15.96 -8.27 -9.63
C GLU A 9 -16.48 -6.91 -9.15
N GLU A 10 -16.37 -6.60 -7.85
CA GLU A 10 -16.79 -5.32 -7.26
C GLU A 10 -15.71 -4.24 -7.35
N LEU A 11 -14.44 -4.65 -7.52
CA LEU A 11 -13.29 -3.74 -7.55
C LEU A 11 -13.42 -2.62 -8.61
N PRO A 12 -13.85 -2.88 -9.86
CA PRO A 12 -14.00 -1.82 -10.85
C PRO A 12 -14.92 -0.69 -10.39
N ASP A 13 -16.06 -1.02 -9.79
CA ASP A 13 -17.04 -0.03 -9.35
C ASP A 13 -16.56 0.77 -8.14
N VAL A 14 -15.89 0.10 -7.20
CA VAL A 14 -15.26 0.76 -6.04
C VAL A 14 -14.17 1.73 -6.50
N VAL A 15 -13.30 1.29 -7.41
CA VAL A 15 -12.23 2.12 -7.97
C VAL A 15 -12.80 3.31 -8.72
N ASN A 16 -13.82 3.10 -9.55
CA ASN A 16 -14.49 4.18 -10.30
C ASN A 16 -15.18 5.18 -9.36
N THR A 17 -15.76 4.71 -8.26
CA THR A 17 -16.35 5.58 -7.23
C THR A 17 -15.29 6.47 -6.58
N LEU A 18 -14.14 5.89 -6.20
CA LEU A 18 -13.02 6.66 -5.64
C LEU A 18 -12.44 7.66 -6.64
N ILE A 19 -12.24 7.25 -7.90
CA ILE A 19 -11.77 8.14 -8.97
C ILE A 19 -12.74 9.30 -9.17
N SER A 20 -14.05 9.00 -9.24
CA SER A 20 -15.10 10.01 -9.41
C SER A 20 -15.07 11.03 -8.28
N GLU A 21 -14.86 10.59 -7.04
CA GLU A 21 -14.77 11.48 -5.89
C GLU A 21 -13.49 12.34 -5.90
N LEU A 22 -12.34 11.77 -6.26
CA LEU A 22 -11.10 12.52 -6.44
C LEU A 22 -11.22 13.56 -7.57
N CYS A 23 -11.92 13.23 -8.65
CA CYS A 23 -12.26 14.15 -9.75
C CYS A 23 -13.20 15.27 -9.29
N ARG A 24 -14.28 14.94 -8.56
CA ARG A 24 -15.24 15.89 -8.01
C ARG A 24 -14.55 16.92 -7.10
N GLN A 25 -13.58 16.48 -6.30
CA GLN A 25 -12.76 17.34 -5.44
C GLN A 25 -11.62 18.07 -6.17
N ARG A 26 -11.49 17.85 -7.49
CA ARG A 26 -10.45 18.40 -8.38
C ARG A 26 -9.04 18.03 -7.93
N LEU A 27 -8.86 16.87 -7.29
CA LEU A 27 -7.55 16.36 -6.89
C LEU A 27 -6.84 15.69 -8.07
N ILE A 28 -7.61 15.02 -8.92
CA ILE A 28 -7.18 14.45 -10.20
C ILE A 28 -8.13 14.92 -11.30
N CYS A 29 -7.71 14.75 -12.56
CA CYS A 29 -8.49 15.03 -13.75
C CYS A 29 -8.48 13.78 -14.64
N CYS A 30 -9.65 13.39 -15.14
CA CYS A 30 -9.75 12.49 -16.28
C CYS A 30 -9.62 13.33 -17.54
N ALA A 31 -8.63 13.05 -18.38
CA ALA A 31 -8.64 13.60 -19.73
C ALA A 31 -9.37 12.64 -20.68
N ASP A 32 -9.66 13.13 -21.88
CA ASP A 32 -10.44 12.43 -22.90
C ASP A 32 -9.74 11.15 -23.41
N ASP A 33 -8.45 10.99 -23.14
CA ASP A 33 -7.65 9.80 -23.45
C ASP A 33 -7.81 8.67 -22.41
N GLY A 34 -8.66 8.87 -21.40
CA GLY A 34 -8.84 7.92 -20.30
C GLY A 34 -7.69 7.90 -19.28
N ILE A 35 -6.71 8.81 -19.40
CA ILE A 35 -5.57 8.88 -18.49
C ILE A 35 -5.89 9.84 -17.34
N LEU A 36 -5.76 9.31 -16.12
CA LEU A 36 -5.85 10.09 -14.89
C LEU A 36 -4.59 10.94 -14.70
N ARG A 37 -4.77 12.23 -14.46
CA ARG A 37 -3.68 13.19 -14.21
C ARG A 37 -3.89 13.88 -12.86
N ILE A 38 -2.81 14.08 -12.11
CA ILE A 38 -2.87 14.85 -10.86
C ILE A 38 -3.12 16.33 -11.19
N ASN A 39 -3.97 17.00 -10.41
CA ASN A 39 -4.09 18.46 -10.48
C ASN A 39 -2.98 19.11 -9.62
N PRO A 40 -1.96 19.75 -10.23
CA PRO A 40 -0.83 20.29 -9.47
C PRO A 40 -1.25 21.38 -8.47
N ALA A 41 -2.28 22.16 -8.79
CA ALA A 41 -2.80 23.20 -7.91
C ALA A 41 -3.45 22.65 -6.63
N ARG A 42 -3.80 21.36 -6.61
CA ARG A 42 -4.49 20.66 -5.50
C ARG A 42 -3.68 19.46 -5.00
N ILE A 43 -2.36 19.50 -5.09
CA ILE A 43 -1.51 18.36 -4.73
C ILE A 43 -1.40 18.11 -3.21
N ARG A 44 -1.56 19.14 -2.37
CA ARG A 44 -1.36 19.01 -0.90
C ARG A 44 -2.29 17.98 -0.24
N PRO A 45 -3.61 17.95 -0.51
CA PRO A 45 -4.48 16.88 0.00
C PRO A 45 -4.03 15.47 -0.41
N LEU A 46 -3.57 15.28 -1.66
CA LEU A 46 -3.04 14.00 -2.11
C LEU A 46 -1.76 13.61 -1.36
N GLN A 47 -0.88 14.58 -1.06
CA GLN A 47 0.32 14.34 -0.26
C GLN A 47 -0.02 13.94 1.18
N LEU A 48 -1.04 14.57 1.79
CA LEU A 48 -1.50 14.21 3.13
C LEU A 48 -2.10 12.80 3.16
N LEU A 49 -2.95 12.47 2.19
CA LEU A 49 -3.50 11.12 2.02
C LEU A 49 -2.37 10.10 1.80
N ALA A 50 -1.40 10.41 0.94
CA ALA A 50 -0.26 9.54 0.69
C ALA A 50 0.58 9.34 1.96
N ALA A 51 0.80 10.40 2.75
CA ALA A 51 1.60 10.32 3.98
C ALA A 51 0.98 9.36 5.01
N SER A 52 -0.35 9.33 5.16
CA SER A 52 -1.01 8.45 6.13
C SER A 52 -0.98 6.97 5.75
N VAL A 53 -0.88 6.65 4.47
CA VAL A 53 -0.89 5.25 3.98
C VAL A 53 0.48 4.74 3.52
N ARG A 54 1.48 5.63 3.37
CA ARG A 54 2.78 5.33 2.76
C ARG A 54 3.45 4.11 3.38
N GLU A 55 3.60 4.11 4.69
CA GLU A 55 4.28 3.04 5.42
C GLU A 55 3.56 1.71 5.27
N THR A 56 2.22 1.74 5.36
CA THR A 56 1.37 0.56 5.14
C THR A 56 1.54 -0.01 3.74
N LEU A 57 1.49 0.83 2.70
CA LEU A 57 1.71 0.38 1.32
C LEU A 57 3.12 -0.15 1.08
N GLN A 58 4.14 0.47 1.69
CA GLN A 58 5.52 -0.01 1.61
C GLN A 58 5.68 -1.39 2.26
N ARG A 59 5.11 -1.61 3.44
CA ARG A 59 5.10 -2.94 4.09
C ARG A 59 4.42 -3.98 3.20
N TYR A 60 3.28 -3.65 2.60
CA TYR A 60 2.60 -4.55 1.65
C TYR A 60 3.48 -4.83 0.43
N GLY A 61 4.09 -3.81 -0.15
CA GLY A 61 5.00 -3.95 -1.28
C GLY A 61 6.15 -4.91 -0.98
N ILE A 62 6.77 -4.79 0.20
CA ILE A 62 7.87 -5.68 0.62
C ILE A 62 7.38 -7.13 0.75
N THR A 63 6.31 -7.36 1.53
CA THR A 63 5.81 -8.70 1.81
C THR A 63 5.26 -9.38 0.55
N LEU A 64 4.49 -8.66 -0.27
CA LEU A 64 3.95 -9.20 -1.52
C LEU A 64 5.05 -9.46 -2.56
N SER A 65 6.09 -8.62 -2.64
CA SER A 65 7.22 -8.86 -3.54
C SER A 65 8.00 -10.11 -3.15
N LEU A 66 8.23 -10.32 -1.84
CA LEU A 66 8.87 -11.53 -1.33
C LEU A 66 8.02 -12.77 -1.59
N LEU A 67 6.71 -12.69 -1.36
CA LEU A 67 5.79 -13.79 -1.62
C LEU A 67 5.71 -14.12 -3.12
N ASN A 68 5.71 -13.10 -3.99
CA ASN A 68 5.74 -13.30 -5.44
C ASN A 68 7.06 -13.94 -5.92
N PHE A 69 8.19 -13.59 -5.30
CA PHE A 69 9.49 -14.18 -5.62
C PHE A 69 9.63 -15.63 -5.10
N ALA A 70 9.12 -15.91 -3.90
CA ALA A 70 9.16 -17.22 -3.27
C ALA A 70 7.78 -17.60 -2.70
N PRO A 71 6.84 -18.11 -3.53
CA PRO A 71 5.48 -18.43 -3.10
C PRO A 71 5.40 -19.40 -1.93
N GLU A 72 6.32 -20.38 -1.90
CA GLU A 72 6.39 -21.45 -0.89
C GLU A 72 7.12 -21.06 0.40
N ILE A 73 7.56 -19.80 0.55
CA ILE A 73 8.23 -19.31 1.78
C ILE A 73 7.38 -19.64 3.02
N SER A 74 7.96 -19.95 4.18
CA SER A 74 7.13 -20.17 5.38
C SER A 74 6.62 -18.84 5.94
N ARG A 75 5.50 -18.84 6.68
CA ARG A 75 4.96 -17.63 7.36
C ARG A 75 6.04 -16.94 8.21
N ALA A 76 6.74 -17.72 9.03
CA ALA A 76 7.79 -17.23 9.91
C ALA A 76 8.98 -16.62 9.14
N LEU A 77 9.37 -17.23 8.01
CA LEU A 77 10.46 -16.73 7.18
C LEU A 77 10.03 -15.47 6.42
N LEU A 78 8.80 -15.42 5.89
CA LEU A 78 8.26 -14.25 5.20
C LEU A 78 8.21 -13.02 6.11
N GLU A 79 7.73 -13.18 7.34
CA GLU A 79 7.73 -12.10 8.34
C GLU A 79 9.16 -11.61 8.61
N ARG A 80 10.09 -12.54 8.88
CA ARG A 80 11.49 -12.23 9.18
C ARG A 80 12.15 -11.46 8.04
N GLU A 81 12.05 -11.98 6.81
CA GLU A 81 12.68 -11.36 5.64
C GLU A 81 12.02 -10.01 5.29
N SER A 82 10.69 -9.90 5.40
CA SER A 82 9.99 -8.63 5.19
C SER A 82 10.48 -7.55 6.16
N ARG A 83 10.63 -7.93 7.44
CA ARG A 83 11.13 -7.02 8.48
C ARG A 83 12.58 -6.60 8.24
N ILE A 84 13.44 -7.52 7.82
CA ILE A 84 14.85 -7.21 7.50
C ILE A 84 14.93 -6.22 6.33
N LEU A 85 14.14 -6.43 5.27
CA LEU A 85 14.09 -5.51 4.14
C LEU A 85 13.54 -4.14 4.53
N ALA A 86 12.47 -4.09 5.33
CA ALA A 86 11.93 -2.83 5.85
C ALA A 86 12.96 -2.08 6.68
N GLN A 87 13.69 -2.76 7.57
CA GLN A 87 14.76 -2.16 8.36
C GLN A 87 15.88 -1.57 7.47
N ARG A 88 16.30 -2.30 6.43
CA ARG A 88 17.32 -1.80 5.48
C ARG A 88 16.85 -0.57 4.72
N LEU A 89 15.61 -0.58 4.23
CA LEU A 89 15.00 0.58 3.57
C LEU A 89 14.88 1.77 4.53
N SER A 90 14.56 1.52 5.81
CA SER A 90 14.49 2.57 6.83
C SER A 90 15.82 3.29 6.98
N VAL A 91 16.92 2.53 7.08
CA VAL A 91 18.28 3.07 7.18
C VAL A 91 18.68 3.82 5.91
N LEU A 92 18.41 3.25 4.73
CA LEU A 92 18.79 3.84 3.44
C LEU A 92 18.07 5.16 3.16
N HIS A 93 16.81 5.27 3.57
CA HIS A 93 15.98 6.45 3.31
C HIS A 93 15.83 7.39 4.52
N GLY A 94 16.52 7.11 5.63
CA GLY A 94 16.44 7.93 6.84
C GLY A 94 15.05 7.95 7.48
N ILE A 95 14.27 6.89 7.32
CA ILE A 95 12.95 6.75 7.95
C ILE A 95 13.18 6.45 9.44
N ASN A 96 12.67 7.30 10.32
CA ASN A 96 12.75 7.14 11.77
C ASN A 96 11.36 6.79 12.35
N ALA A 97 10.78 5.70 11.84
CA ALA A 97 9.46 5.20 12.24
C ALA A 97 9.64 3.76 12.76
N PRO A 98 9.74 3.54 14.08
CA PRO A 98 9.90 2.19 14.65
C PRO A 98 8.76 1.24 14.25
N GLU A 99 7.57 1.76 13.97
CA GLU A 99 6.41 1.05 13.41
C GLU A 99 6.64 0.51 11.99
N PHE A 100 7.63 1.03 11.26
CA PHE A 100 7.91 0.62 9.88
C PHE A 100 8.44 -0.81 9.79
N PHE A 101 9.16 -1.27 10.81
CA PHE A 101 9.73 -2.61 10.91
C PHE A 101 9.29 -3.34 12.19
N ASP A 102 8.15 -2.94 12.75
CA ASP A 102 7.58 -3.60 13.92
C ASP A 102 7.16 -5.04 13.59
N LYS A 103 7.47 -5.95 14.52
CA LYS A 103 7.20 -7.38 14.33
C LYS A 103 5.69 -7.66 14.27
N ALA A 104 4.91 -7.10 15.20
CA ALA A 104 3.49 -7.40 15.32
C ALA A 104 2.74 -6.96 14.06
N VAL A 105 3.10 -5.81 13.48
CA VAL A 105 2.51 -5.32 12.23
C VAL A 105 2.74 -6.30 11.07
N PHE A 106 3.95 -6.84 10.93
CA PHE A 106 4.23 -7.85 9.89
C PHE A 106 3.59 -9.21 10.19
N SER A 107 3.57 -9.64 11.45
CA SER A 107 2.91 -10.89 11.85
C SER A 107 1.42 -10.86 11.49
N THR A 108 0.72 -9.77 11.80
CA THR A 108 -0.70 -9.61 11.45
C THR A 108 -0.92 -9.69 9.95
N LEU A 109 -0.14 -8.93 9.16
CA LEU A 109 -0.23 -8.94 7.70
C LEU A 109 0.01 -10.33 7.09
N VAL A 110 1.06 -11.02 7.52
CA VAL A 110 1.41 -12.36 6.99
C VAL A 110 0.37 -13.40 7.39
N SER A 111 -0.23 -13.28 8.58
CA SER A 111 -1.34 -14.15 8.99
C SER A 111 -2.54 -13.98 8.06
N THR A 112 -2.97 -12.73 7.82
CA THR A 112 -4.12 -12.42 6.96
C THR A 112 -3.91 -12.88 5.51
N LEU A 113 -2.70 -12.80 4.96
CA LEU A 113 -2.41 -13.22 3.58
C LEU A 113 -2.45 -14.74 3.36
N ARG A 114 -2.44 -15.54 4.43
CA ARG A 114 -2.34 -17.00 4.34
C ARG A 114 -3.47 -17.75 5.02
N GLU A 115 -4.45 -17.04 5.56
CA GLU A 115 -5.79 -17.58 5.82
C GLU A 115 -6.48 -17.87 4.48
#